data_AF-A0A7S4L7H4-F1
#
_entry.id   AF-A0A7S4L7H4-F1
#
_cell.length_a   1.000
_cell.length_b   1.000
_cell.length_c   1.000
_cell.angle_alpha   90.00
_cell.angle_beta   90.00
_cell.angle_gamma   90.00
#
_symmetry.space_group_name_H-M   'P 1'
#
loop_
_entity.id
_entity.type
_entity.pdbx_description
1 polymer ?
#
loop_
_entity_poly.entity_id
_entity_poly.type
_entity_poly.pdbx_seq_one_letter_code
_entity_poly.pdbx_strand_id
1 'polypeptide(L)'
;GFFTKGNLLVTHIPDGVKDKHSAGATLKKLKINSNGFGCHGGFYEIWEKIKRGCVAQHNMDTVSYIYSRWKRRVVQGASNRIVLVGHSMGACLTCIAAYQLVKRHPELKHKIKIINLGSPLFARKGFCEWIDKNIEVLNVCLVGDPTVALPGLPFTGWYAPGRRLWVSSKGVTLFDQPHAHFQYWELLRVFLLRF
;
A
#
# COMPACT_ATOMS: atom_id res chain seq x y z
N GLY A 1 10.23 11.44 8.99
CA GLY A 1 10.79 11.32 10.34
C GLY A 1 10.23 10.07 11.00
N PHE A 2 11.06 9.28 11.68
CA PHE A 2 10.65 8.03 12.32
C PHE A 2 10.37 8.29 13.80
N PHE A 3 9.11 8.25 14.21
CA PHE A 3 8.74 8.34 15.63
C PHE A 3 8.69 6.93 16.25
N THR A 4 9.34 6.72 17.39
CA THR A 4 9.16 5.51 18.21
C THR A 4 9.05 5.86 19.68
N LYS A 5 7.89 5.62 20.28
CA LYS A 5 7.72 5.37 21.72
C LYS A 5 7.10 3.97 21.83
N GLY A 6 7.79 3.04 22.50
CA GLY A 6 7.38 1.63 22.65
C GLY A 6 8.06 0.67 21.68
N ASN A 7 8.16 -0.61 22.09
CA ASN A 7 8.91 -1.75 21.52
C ASN A 7 8.52 -2.18 20.08
N LEU A 8 8.04 -1.26 19.24
CA LEU A 8 7.57 -1.46 17.89
C LEU A 8 8.46 -0.66 16.92
N LEU A 9 9.02 -1.32 15.90
CA LEU A 9 9.62 -0.60 14.78
C LEU A 9 8.48 -0.12 13.86
N VAL A 10 8.00 1.09 14.12
CA VAL A 10 7.11 1.81 13.21
C VAL A 10 7.98 2.53 12.19
N THR A 11 7.92 2.09 10.93
CA THR A 11 8.53 2.86 9.84
C THR A 11 7.46 3.73 9.20
N HIS A 12 7.54 5.03 9.47
CA HIS A 12 6.73 6.04 8.81
C HIS A 12 7.43 6.45 7.50
N ILE A 13 6.84 6.11 6.36
CA ILE A 13 7.29 6.59 5.05
C ILE A 13 6.76 8.02 4.91
N PRO A 14 7.61 9.06 4.86
CA PRO A 14 7.15 10.45 4.80
C PRO A 14 6.37 10.75 3.51
N ASP A 15 5.29 11.53 3.64
CA ASP A 15 4.61 12.19 2.52
C ASP A 15 5.54 13.28 1.98
N GLY A 16 6.30 12.97 0.92
CA GLY A 16 7.38 13.85 0.49
C GLY A 16 7.72 13.78 -1.00
N VAL A 17 6.82 14.28 -1.85
CA VAL A 17 7.09 15.28 -2.92
C VAL A 17 5.77 16.06 -3.07
N LYS A 18 5.78 17.39 -2.84
CA LYS A 18 4.64 18.25 -3.16
C LYS A 18 4.58 18.45 -4.68
N ASP A 19 3.98 17.51 -5.41
CA ASP A 19 3.55 17.78 -6.78
C ASP A 19 2.07 18.16 -6.77
N LYS A 20 1.83 19.45 -7.00
CA LYS A 20 0.51 20.04 -7.25
C LYS A 20 -0.06 19.59 -8.61
N HIS A 21 -0.11 18.31 -8.95
CA HIS A 21 -0.81 17.82 -10.15
C HIS A 21 -1.22 16.35 -9.99
N SER A 22 -2.23 16.06 -9.16
CA SER A 22 -2.91 14.75 -9.15
C SER A 22 -4.14 14.70 -10.07
N ALA A 23 -4.25 15.64 -11.01
CA ALA A 23 -5.20 15.59 -12.12
C ALA A 23 -4.41 15.57 -13.44
N GLY A 24 -4.19 14.37 -14.00
CA GLY A 24 -3.57 14.21 -15.31
C GLY A 24 -2.26 13.43 -15.34
N ALA A 25 -2.20 12.25 -14.71
CA ALA A 25 -1.12 11.31 -15.02
C ALA A 25 -1.54 10.44 -16.21
N THR A 26 -1.08 10.81 -17.41
CA THR A 26 -1.07 9.94 -18.58
C THR A 26 -0.47 8.58 -18.19
N LEU A 27 -1.24 7.51 -18.39
CA LEU A 27 -0.88 6.12 -18.09
C LEU A 27 0.46 5.73 -18.74
N LYS A 28 1.59 5.99 -18.08
CA LYS A 28 2.83 5.25 -18.37
C LYS A 28 2.65 3.84 -17.81
N LYS A 29 2.17 2.98 -18.70
CA LYS A 29 2.14 1.52 -18.55
C LYS A 29 3.57 1.08 -18.19
N LEU A 30 3.77 0.51 -17.01
CA LEU A 30 5.01 -0.22 -16.73
C LEU A 30 4.71 -1.62 -16.20
N LYS A 31 5.31 -2.57 -16.94
CA LYS A 31 5.30 -4.02 -16.78
C LYS A 31 5.68 -4.40 -15.35
N ILE A 32 4.76 -5.06 -14.65
CA ILE A 32 5.11 -6.13 -13.72
C ILE A 32 4.27 -7.32 -14.20
N ASN A 33 4.94 -8.29 -14.83
CA ASN A 33 4.47 -9.54 -15.45
C ASN A 33 3.09 -9.58 -16.13
N SER A 34 3.02 -10.23 -17.29
CA SER A 34 1.83 -10.58 -18.08
C SER A 34 0.70 -11.33 -17.33
N ASN A 35 0.77 -11.49 -16.01
CA ASN A 35 -0.06 -12.37 -15.19
C ASN A 35 -0.98 -11.60 -14.21
N GLY A 36 -1.21 -10.29 -14.40
CA GLY A 36 -2.12 -9.51 -13.54
C GLY A 36 -1.53 -9.11 -12.16
N PHE A 37 -0.22 -9.23 -12.00
CA PHE A 37 0.52 -8.88 -10.78
C PHE A 37 1.18 -7.50 -10.95
N GLY A 38 0.53 -6.40 -10.54
CA GLY A 38 1.09 -5.06 -10.76
C GLY A 38 0.56 -3.98 -9.82
N CYS A 39 1.29 -2.86 -9.73
CA CYS A 39 0.92 -1.66 -8.99
C CYS A 39 1.04 -0.42 -9.88
N HIS A 40 0.47 0.71 -9.43
CA HIS A 40 0.48 1.96 -10.19
C HIS A 40 1.91 2.47 -10.40
N GLY A 41 2.27 2.75 -11.66
CA GLY A 41 3.65 3.07 -12.07
C GLY A 41 4.24 4.27 -11.32
N GLY A 42 3.44 5.32 -11.10
CA GLY A 42 3.88 6.49 -10.35
C GLY A 42 4.33 6.17 -8.91
N PHE A 43 3.65 5.25 -8.22
CA PHE A 43 4.07 4.85 -6.88
C PHE A 43 5.34 4.00 -6.90
N TYR A 44 5.49 3.15 -7.91
CA TYR A 44 6.71 2.37 -8.10
C TYR A 44 7.93 3.26 -8.41
N GLU A 45 7.76 4.29 -9.24
CA GLU A 45 8.83 5.26 -9.53
C GLU A 45 9.28 6.02 -8.28
N ILE A 46 8.32 6.43 -7.43
CA ILE A 46 8.61 7.08 -6.15
C ILE A 46 9.34 6.12 -5.23
N TRP A 47 8.92 4.86 -5.16
CA TRP A 47 9.62 3.84 -4.40
C TRP A 47 11.08 3.65 -4.86
N GLU A 48 11.34 3.61 -6.17
CA GLU A 48 12.71 3.53 -6.70
C GLU A 48 13.54 4.79 -6.41
N LYS A 49 12.93 5.98 -6.34
CA LYS A 49 13.60 7.20 -5.85
C LYS A 49 13.97 7.07 -4.37
N ILE A 50 13.07 6.59 -3.53
CA ILE A 50 13.33 6.35 -2.09
C ILE A 50 14.47 5.35 -1.91
N LYS A 51 14.47 4.25 -2.69
CA LYS A 51 15.57 3.28 -2.68
C LYS A 51 16.91 3.91 -2.99
N ARG A 52 17.00 4.73 -4.05
CA ARG A 52 18.23 5.45 -4.40
C ARG A 52 18.68 6.41 -3.30
N GLY A 53 17.74 7.16 -2.70
CA GLY A 53 18.03 8.05 -1.57
C GLY A 53 18.59 7.29 -0.37
N CYS A 54 18.04 6.12 -0.04
CA CYS A 54 18.53 5.26 1.03
C CYS A 54 19.95 4.73 0.75
N VAL A 55 20.24 4.33 -0.49
CA VAL A 55 21.60 3.91 -0.88
C VAL A 55 22.59 5.07 -0.69
N ALA A 56 22.23 6.28 -1.13
CA ALA A 56 23.10 7.44 -0.97
C ALA A 56 23.37 7.80 0.50
N GLN A 57 22.38 7.63 1.40
CA GLN A 57 22.50 8.01 2.82
C GLN A 57 23.10 6.92 3.71
N HIS A 58 22.89 5.65 3.37
CA HIS A 58 23.19 4.52 4.25
C HIS A 58 24.07 3.45 3.61
N ASN A 59 24.50 3.66 2.36
CA ASN A 59 25.25 2.70 1.54
C ASN A 59 24.56 1.32 1.42
N MET A 60 23.23 1.30 1.51
CA MET A 60 22.41 0.10 1.36
C MET A 60 20.99 0.46 0.93
N ASP A 61 20.34 -0.44 0.20
CA ASP A 61 18.97 -0.22 -0.27
C ASP A 61 17.95 -0.31 0.88
N THR A 62 16.78 0.28 0.67
CA THR A 62 15.74 0.43 1.70
C THR A 62 15.32 -0.90 2.33
N VAL A 63 15.25 -1.98 1.54
CA VAL A 63 14.84 -3.30 2.05
C VAL A 63 15.91 -3.86 3.00
N SER A 64 17.17 -3.82 2.59
CA SER A 64 18.31 -4.26 3.39
C SER A 64 18.49 -3.41 4.66
N TYR A 65 18.23 -2.10 4.54
CA TYR A 65 18.24 -1.19 5.68
C TYR A 65 17.17 -1.53 6.73
N ILE A 66 15.93 -1.75 6.29
CA ILE A 66 14.83 -2.14 7.19
C ILE A 66 15.14 -3.49 7.86
N TYR A 67 15.60 -4.47 7.10
CA TYR A 67 15.92 -5.81 7.62
C TYR A 67 17.06 -5.77 8.65
N SER A 68 18.17 -5.10 8.35
CA SER A 68 19.31 -5.00 9.26
C SER A 68 18.94 -4.27 10.56
N ARG A 69 18.10 -3.23 10.49
CA ARG A 69 17.60 -2.52 11.66
C ARG A 69 16.66 -3.39 12.49
N TRP A 70 15.77 -4.14 11.86
CA TRP A 70 14.89 -5.09 12.55
C TRP A 70 15.73 -6.17 13.25
N LYS A 71 16.68 -6.82 12.56
CA LYS A 71 17.52 -7.87 13.12
C LYS A 71 18.30 -7.38 14.34
N ARG A 72 18.91 -6.19 14.26
CA ARG A 72 19.60 -5.56 15.41
C ARG A 72 18.66 -5.36 16.60
N ARG A 73 17.44 -4.87 16.38
CA ARG A 73 16.46 -4.65 17.45
C ARG A 73 15.99 -5.95 18.09
N VAL A 74 15.78 -7.00 17.30
CA VAL A 74 15.40 -8.33 17.82
C VAL A 74 16.51 -8.90 18.72
N VAL A 75 17.77 -8.77 18.33
CA VAL A 75 18.93 -9.17 19.17
C VAL A 75 18.97 -8.37 20.48
N GLN A 76 18.54 -7.12 20.46
CA GLN A 76 18.42 -6.25 21.64
C GLN A 76 17.17 -6.53 22.50
N GLY A 77 16.43 -7.62 22.24
CA GLY A 77 15.24 -8.00 23.00
C GLY A 77 13.96 -7.25 22.61
N ALA A 78 13.95 -6.51 21.50
CA ALA A 78 12.73 -5.87 21.01
C ALA A 78 11.77 -6.86 20.35
N SER A 79 10.54 -6.40 20.07
CA SER A 79 9.55 -7.20 19.36
C SER A 79 10.06 -7.72 18.02
N ASN A 80 9.75 -8.98 17.74
CA ASN A 80 10.07 -9.67 16.48
C ASN A 80 9.17 -9.20 15.30
N ARG A 81 8.28 -8.22 15.52
CA ARG A 81 7.33 -7.74 14.50
C ARG A 81 7.79 -6.44 13.84
N ILE A 82 7.46 -6.30 12.56
CA ILE A 82 7.64 -5.08 11.75
C ILE A 82 6.26 -4.49 11.50
N VAL A 83 6.07 -3.21 11.82
CA VAL A 83 4.82 -2.51 11.49
C VAL A 83 5.12 -1.38 10.52
N LEU A 84 4.55 -1.50 9.33
CA LEU A 84 4.66 -0.50 8.28
C LEU A 84 3.40 0.36 8.34
N VAL A 85 3.60 1.68 8.43
CA VAL A 85 2.49 2.63 8.53
C VAL A 85 2.63 3.67 7.43
N GLY A 86 1.53 3.91 6.71
CA GLY A 86 1.50 4.82 5.59
C GLY A 86 0.16 5.53 5.48
N HIS A 87 0.19 6.80 5.10
CA HIS A 87 -0.99 7.61 4.85
C HIS A 87 -1.07 7.97 3.36
N SER A 88 -2.27 8.00 2.77
CA SER A 88 -2.49 8.39 1.38
C SER A 88 -1.55 7.61 0.42
N MET A 89 -0.68 8.28 -0.33
CA MET A 89 0.35 7.65 -1.15
C MET A 89 1.29 6.73 -0.36
N GLY A 90 1.65 7.09 0.87
CA GLY A 90 2.48 6.28 1.76
C GLY A 90 1.89 4.89 2.02
N ALA A 91 0.56 4.74 2.00
CA ALA A 91 -0.11 3.45 2.14
C ALA A 91 0.17 2.48 0.98
N CYS A 92 0.40 3.00 -0.23
CA CYS A 92 0.83 2.20 -1.36
C CYS A 92 2.30 1.78 -1.20
N LEU A 93 3.14 2.71 -0.75
CA LEU A 93 4.58 2.49 -0.56
C LEU A 93 4.86 1.46 0.52
N THR A 94 4.08 1.42 1.60
CA THR A 94 4.19 0.38 2.64
C THR A 94 3.92 -1.01 2.07
N CYS A 95 2.89 -1.17 1.22
CA CYS A 95 2.58 -2.44 0.55
C CYS A 95 3.69 -2.86 -0.43
N ILE A 96 4.26 -1.93 -1.19
CA ILE A 96 5.41 -2.21 -2.08
C ILE A 96 6.64 -2.63 -1.24
N ALA A 97 6.92 -1.90 -0.16
CA ALA A 97 8.01 -2.22 0.76
C ALA A 97 7.85 -3.61 1.37
N ALA A 98 6.64 -3.95 1.83
CA ALA A 98 6.30 -5.23 2.42
C ALA A 98 6.50 -6.38 1.43
N TYR A 99 6.01 -6.21 0.19
CA TYR A 99 6.23 -7.19 -0.88
C TYR A 99 7.71 -7.44 -1.12
N GLN A 100 8.53 -6.38 -1.26
CA GLN A 100 9.96 -6.53 -1.51
C GLN A 100 10.71 -7.14 -0.32
N LEU A 101 10.31 -6.79 0.92
CA LEU A 101 10.84 -7.38 2.16
C LEU A 101 10.60 -8.88 2.20
N VAL A 102 9.36 -9.33 2.04
CA VAL A 102 9.02 -10.76 2.09
C VAL A 102 9.61 -11.52 0.91
N LYS A 103 9.69 -10.91 -0.27
CA LYS A 103 10.31 -11.55 -1.44
C LYS A 103 11.81 -11.82 -1.21
N ARG A 104 12.51 -10.92 -0.52
CA ARG A 104 13.95 -11.06 -0.22
C ARG A 104 14.20 -11.85 1.06
N HIS A 105 13.31 -11.75 2.03
CA HIS A 105 13.39 -12.36 3.36
C HIS A 105 12.05 -13.05 3.70
N PRO A 106 11.80 -14.25 3.15
CA PRO A 106 10.53 -14.97 3.33
C PRO A 106 10.17 -15.23 4.80
N GLU A 107 11.15 -15.31 5.70
CA GLU A 107 10.96 -15.49 7.14
C GLU A 107 10.20 -14.32 7.81
N LEU A 108 10.07 -13.18 7.13
CA LEU A 108 9.34 -12.01 7.62
C LEU A 108 7.85 -12.06 7.33
N LYS A 109 7.36 -13.01 6.52
CA LYS A 109 5.97 -13.08 6.05
C LYS A 109 4.94 -12.85 7.17
N HIS A 110 5.03 -13.62 8.25
CA HIS A 110 4.11 -13.53 9.39
C HIS A 110 4.50 -12.50 10.46
N LYS A 111 5.59 -11.76 10.22
CA LYS A 111 6.13 -10.77 11.16
C LYS A 111 5.78 -9.35 10.76
N ILE A 112 5.36 -9.13 9.51
CA ILE A 112 4.99 -7.82 8.98
C ILE A 112 3.48 -7.60 9.17
N LYS A 113 3.14 -6.43 9.70
CA LYS A 113 1.78 -5.88 9.68
C LYS A 113 1.78 -4.53 8.99
N ILE A 114 0.72 -4.24 8.23
CA ILE A 114 0.54 -2.97 7.56
C ILE A 114 -0.69 -2.28 8.14
N ILE A 115 -0.51 -1.02 8.56
CA ILE A 115 -1.61 -0.13 8.94
C ILE A 115 -1.58 1.07 8.01
N ASN A 116 -2.58 1.16 7.16
CA ASN A 116 -2.70 2.20 6.17
C ASN A 116 -3.81 3.18 6.55
N LEU A 117 -3.62 4.47 6.26
CA LEU A 117 -4.61 5.52 6.51
C LEU A 117 -4.98 6.16 5.16
N GLY A 118 -6.26 6.14 4.77
CA GLY A 118 -6.70 6.77 3.52
C GLY A 118 -6.06 6.16 2.26
N SER A 119 -5.84 4.84 2.23
CA SER A 119 -5.18 4.19 1.08
C SER A 119 -6.02 4.32 -0.20
N PRO A 120 -5.45 4.81 -1.31
CA PRO A 120 -6.11 4.71 -2.60
C PRO A 120 -6.13 3.25 -3.09
N LEU A 121 -6.85 2.99 -4.17
CA LEU A 121 -6.76 1.80 -5.00
C LEU A 121 -5.50 1.95 -5.88
N PHE A 122 -4.58 0.99 -5.83
CA PHE A 122 -3.27 1.16 -6.47
C PHE A 122 -2.69 -0.11 -7.08
N ALA A 123 -3.35 -1.24 -6.88
CA ALA A 123 -2.82 -2.54 -7.27
C ALA A 123 -3.82 -3.32 -8.13
N ARG A 124 -3.30 -4.22 -8.96
CA ARG A 124 -4.08 -5.21 -9.69
C ARG A 124 -4.43 -6.39 -8.77
N LYS A 125 -5.41 -7.19 -9.19
CA LYS A 125 -5.97 -8.29 -8.40
C LYS A 125 -4.89 -9.25 -7.88
N GLY A 126 -3.99 -9.71 -8.74
CA GLY A 126 -2.95 -10.67 -8.35
C GLY A 126 -1.95 -10.12 -7.32
N PHE A 127 -1.69 -8.81 -7.33
CA PHE A 127 -0.87 -8.20 -6.29
C PHE A 127 -1.63 -8.13 -4.96
N CYS A 128 -2.92 -7.80 -4.98
CA CYS A 128 -3.73 -7.75 -3.77
C CYS A 128 -3.88 -9.14 -3.14
N GLU A 129 -4.22 -10.15 -3.94
CA GLU A 129 -4.32 -11.55 -3.50
C GLU A 129 -3.01 -12.03 -2.86
N TRP A 130 -1.86 -11.66 -3.45
CA TRP A 130 -0.58 -12.01 -2.87
C TRP A 130 -0.36 -11.32 -1.54
N ILE A 131 -0.66 -10.01 -1.41
CA ILE A 131 -0.50 -9.30 -0.14
C ILE A 131 -1.41 -9.91 0.92
N ASP A 132 -2.69 -10.10 0.61
CA ASP A 132 -3.70 -10.64 1.54
C ASP A 132 -3.36 -12.06 2.02
N LYS A 133 -2.76 -12.88 1.15
CA LYS A 133 -2.30 -14.24 1.50
C LYS A 133 -1.06 -14.25 2.40
N ASN A 134 -0.23 -13.19 2.34
CA ASN A 134 1.08 -13.21 2.96
C ASN A 134 1.21 -12.27 4.17
N ILE A 135 0.43 -11.20 4.23
CA ILE A 135 0.67 -10.07 5.13
C ILE A 135 -0.67 -9.59 5.68
N GLU A 136 -0.72 -9.31 6.99
CA GLU A 136 -1.91 -8.71 7.61
C GLU A 136 -1.95 -7.21 7.29
N VAL A 137 -3.00 -6.78 6.60
CA VAL A 137 -3.19 -5.38 6.18
C VAL A 137 -4.52 -4.85 6.70
N LEU A 138 -4.45 -3.72 7.40
CA LEU A 138 -5.59 -2.94 7.85
C LEU A 138 -5.54 -1.55 7.21
N ASN A 139 -6.56 -1.18 6.45
CA ASN A 139 -6.73 0.17 5.94
C ASN A 139 -7.79 0.89 6.76
N VAL A 140 -7.42 1.98 7.41
CA VAL A 140 -8.34 2.88 8.08
C VAL A 140 -8.80 3.94 7.07
N CYS A 141 -10.10 4.03 6.87
CA CYS A 141 -10.75 4.90 5.91
C CYS A 141 -11.70 5.86 6.64
N LEU A 142 -11.62 7.14 6.35
CA LEU A 142 -12.56 8.12 6.89
C LEU A 142 -13.76 8.23 5.94
N VAL A 143 -14.98 8.22 6.47
CA VAL A 143 -16.17 8.50 5.67
C VAL A 143 -16.08 9.90 5.07
N GLY A 144 -16.19 10.00 3.75
CA GLY A 144 -16.03 11.25 3.01
C GLY A 144 -14.64 11.50 2.44
N ASP A 145 -13.64 10.66 2.72
CA ASP A 145 -12.33 10.75 2.08
C ASP A 145 -12.40 10.24 0.62
N PRO A 146 -12.19 11.11 -0.39
CA PRO A 146 -12.25 10.71 -1.79
C PRO A 146 -11.06 9.83 -2.20
N THR A 147 -9.94 9.87 -1.48
CA THR A 147 -8.70 9.15 -1.81
C THR A 147 -8.94 7.64 -1.89
N VAL A 148 -9.78 7.13 -0.99
CA VAL A 148 -10.09 5.70 -0.81
C VAL A 148 -10.81 5.09 -2.02
N ALA A 149 -11.40 5.93 -2.87
CA ALA A 149 -12.09 5.56 -4.11
C ALA A 149 -11.26 5.79 -5.39
N LEU A 150 -10.06 6.38 -5.29
CA LEU A 150 -9.22 6.67 -6.46
C LEU A 150 -8.28 5.50 -6.79
N PRO A 151 -8.00 5.20 -8.08
CA PRO A 151 -8.55 5.90 -9.24
C PRO A 151 -10.00 5.48 -9.52
N GLY A 152 -10.84 6.48 -9.79
CA GLY A 152 -12.23 6.31 -10.19
C GLY A 152 -12.38 5.98 -11.67
N LEU A 153 -13.63 5.93 -12.14
CA LEU A 153 -13.95 5.77 -13.57
C LEU A 153 -13.25 6.84 -14.43
N PRO A 154 -12.76 6.51 -15.65
CA PRO A 154 -12.88 5.24 -16.37
C PRO A 154 -11.77 4.21 -16.05
N PHE A 155 -10.92 4.48 -15.06
CA PHE A 155 -9.77 3.63 -14.74
C PHE A 155 -10.19 2.46 -13.84
N THR A 156 -10.81 1.45 -14.44
CA THR A 156 -11.29 0.25 -13.72
C THR A 156 -10.18 -0.78 -13.46
N GLY A 157 -10.45 -1.71 -12.55
CA GLY A 157 -9.56 -2.83 -12.22
C GLY A 157 -8.38 -2.49 -11.31
N TRP A 158 -8.50 -1.43 -10.50
CA TRP A 158 -7.58 -1.10 -9.42
C TRP A 158 -8.21 -1.43 -8.08
N TYR A 159 -7.40 -1.96 -7.18
CA TYR A 159 -7.80 -2.48 -5.88
C TYR A 159 -6.81 -2.03 -4.80
N ALA A 160 -7.24 -2.15 -3.54
CA ALA A 160 -6.36 -2.03 -2.38
C ALA A 160 -6.42 -3.36 -1.60
N PRO A 161 -5.27 -3.94 -1.19
CA PRO A 161 -5.25 -5.13 -0.35
C PRO A 161 -5.73 -4.83 1.07
N GLY A 162 -6.20 -5.84 1.78
CA GLY A 162 -6.50 -5.79 3.19
C GLY A 162 -7.92 -5.37 3.54
N ARG A 163 -8.25 -5.48 4.82
CA ARG A 163 -9.56 -5.10 5.36
C ARG A 163 -9.68 -3.58 5.43
N ARG A 164 -10.90 -3.04 5.34
CA ARG A 164 -11.16 -1.60 5.48
C ARG A 164 -11.95 -1.32 6.76
N LEU A 165 -11.33 -0.59 7.67
CA LEU A 165 -11.95 -0.03 8.86
C LEU A 165 -12.48 1.37 8.53
N TRP A 166 -13.79 1.51 8.40
CA TRP A 166 -14.43 2.79 8.15
C TRP A 166 -14.72 3.50 9.46
N VAL A 167 -14.22 4.73 9.57
CA VAL A 167 -14.40 5.60 10.72
C VAL A 167 -15.36 6.71 10.32
N SER A 168 -16.39 6.91 11.13
CA SER A 168 -17.38 7.97 10.99
C SER A 168 -17.63 8.64 12.34
N SER A 169 -18.31 9.79 12.35
CA SER A 169 -18.75 10.43 13.59
C SER A 169 -19.73 9.56 14.40
N LYS A 170 -20.39 8.60 13.76
CA LYS A 170 -21.39 7.71 14.38
C LYS A 170 -20.81 6.40 14.90
N GLY A 171 -19.53 6.13 14.64
CA GLY A 171 -18.88 4.89 15.06
C GLY A 171 -17.89 4.34 14.03
N VAL A 172 -17.43 3.13 14.30
CA VAL A 172 -16.39 2.43 13.53
C VAL A 172 -16.94 1.10 13.01
N THR A 173 -16.80 0.85 11.71
CA THR A 173 -17.30 -0.36 11.06
C THR A 173 -16.19 -1.02 10.25
N LEU A 174 -15.98 -2.32 10.48
CA LEU A 174 -14.97 -3.10 9.77
C LEU A 174 -15.62 -3.87 8.62
N PHE A 175 -15.16 -3.62 7.40
CA PHE A 175 -15.60 -4.32 6.21
C PHE A 175 -14.44 -5.12 5.64
N ASP A 176 -14.71 -6.38 5.32
CA ASP A 176 -13.83 -7.12 4.43
C ASP A 176 -14.01 -6.52 3.03
N GLN A 177 -12.91 -6.25 2.33
CA GLN A 177 -13.00 -5.80 0.94
C GLN A 177 -13.77 -6.87 0.17
N PRO A 178 -14.92 -6.56 -0.46
CA PRO A 178 -15.48 -7.48 -1.41
C PRO A 178 -14.41 -7.70 -2.48
N HIS A 179 -14.01 -8.95 -2.71
CA HIS A 179 -13.31 -9.30 -3.95
C HIS A 179 -14.19 -8.74 -5.06
N ALA A 180 -13.73 -7.69 -5.75
CA ALA A 180 -14.58 -6.94 -6.63
C ALA A 180 -15.19 -7.87 -7.69
N HIS A 181 -16.43 -8.29 -7.45
CA HIS A 181 -17.27 -8.87 -8.45
C HIS A 181 -17.84 -7.70 -9.23
N PHE A 182 -17.18 -7.43 -10.36
CA PHE A 182 -17.78 -6.82 -11.54
C PHE A 182 -18.28 -5.36 -11.43
N GLN A 183 -17.40 -4.41 -11.77
CA GLN A 183 -17.76 -3.04 -12.18
C GLN A 183 -18.48 -2.96 -13.55
N TYR A 184 -18.70 -4.09 -14.25
CA TYR A 184 -19.43 -4.08 -15.53
C TYR A 184 -20.92 -3.78 -15.37
N TRP A 185 -21.56 -4.11 -14.24
CA TRP A 185 -23.00 -3.90 -14.06
C TRP A 185 -23.40 -2.42 -13.99
N GLU A 186 -22.55 -1.56 -13.44
CA GLU A 186 -22.79 -0.12 -13.42
C GLU A 186 -22.56 0.50 -14.80
N LEU A 187 -21.58 0.02 -15.57
CA LEU A 187 -21.42 0.39 -16.98
C LEU A 187 -22.61 -0.09 -17.83
N LEU A 188 -23.04 -1.35 -17.64
CA LEU A 188 -24.24 -1.90 -18.29
C LEU A 188 -25.50 -1.14 -17.91
N ARG A 189 -25.68 -0.72 -16.64
CA ARG A 189 -26.79 0.17 -16.25
C ARG A 189 -26.74 1.49 -17.01
N VAL A 190 -25.59 2.14 -17.06
CA VAL A 190 -25.44 3.43 -17.75
C VAL A 190 -25.66 3.30 -19.26
N PHE A 191 -25.28 2.18 -19.87
CA PHE A 191 -25.48 1.92 -21.30
C PHE A 191 -26.88 1.37 -21.65
N LEU A 192 -27.50 0.55 -20.79
CA LEU A 192 -28.80 -0.08 -21.03
C LEU A 192 -29.99 0.74 -20.56
N LEU A 193 -29.83 1.68 -19.62
CA LEU A 193 -30.91 2.60 -19.18
C LEU A 193 -30.97 3.88 -20.03
N ARG A 194 -30.17 3.97 -21.10
CA ARG A 194 -30.17 5.07 -22.07
C ARG A 194 -30.84 4.73 -23.40
N PHE A 195 -31.51 3.58 -23.50
CA PHE A 195 -32.38 3.19 -24.62
C PHE A 195 -33.72 2.71 -24.11
#